data_AF-A0A8T3ZY46-F1
#
_entry.id   AF-A0A8T3ZY46-F1
#
_cell.length_a   1.000
_cell.length_b   1.000
_cell.length_c   1.000
_cell.angle_alpha   90.00
_cell.angle_beta   90.00
_cell.angle_gamma   90.00
#
_symmetry.space_group_name_H-M   'P 1'
#
loop_
_entity.id
_entity.type
_entity.pdbx_description
1 polymer ?
#
loop_
_entity_poly.entity_id
_entity_poly.type
_entity_poly.pdbx_seq_one_letter_code
_entity_poly.pdbx_strand_id
1 'polypeptide(L)'
;MEYVFSIASGEYEKLKKILEENPYDNVSFAKTGYTLRDSQGLGLPEGSYVLYFSAEEEVGKKLANRLAEKAEERLKKIIEGKNLSEEQKAQILNGLKARELSSLKAIEGKEKEEIIERIKSDEVNAAQGFGSIFG
;
A
#
# COMPACT_ATOMS: atom_id res chain seq x y z
N MET A 1 0.15 8.47 -13.83
CA MET A 1 -0.97 7.59 -13.41
C MET A 1 -1.03 7.62 -11.89
N GLU A 2 -2.22 7.66 -11.32
CA GLU A 2 -2.41 7.65 -9.87
C GLU A 2 -2.86 6.26 -9.42
N TYR A 3 -2.29 5.77 -8.32
CA TYR A 3 -2.59 4.48 -7.76
C TYR A 3 -2.99 4.62 -6.30
N VAL A 4 -4.07 3.94 -5.93
CA VAL A 4 -4.63 3.95 -4.58
C VAL A 4 -4.85 2.50 -4.15
N PHE A 5 -4.23 2.13 -3.04
CA PHE A 5 -4.37 0.81 -2.42
C PHE A 5 -4.84 0.99 -0.99
N SER A 6 -5.87 0.24 -0.60
CA SER A 6 -6.26 0.09 0.80
C SER A 6 -5.63 -1.17 1.37
N ILE A 7 -5.10 -1.07 2.59
CA ILE A 7 -4.29 -2.07 3.28
C ILE A 7 -4.76 -2.19 4.72
N ALA A 8 -4.90 -3.39 5.27
CA ALA A 8 -5.29 -3.53 6.67
C ALA A 8 -4.23 -2.95 7.64
N SER A 9 -4.67 -2.36 8.75
CA SER A 9 -3.79 -1.77 9.79
C SER A 9 -2.75 -2.73 10.35
N GLY A 10 -3.06 -4.02 10.45
CA GLY A 10 -2.11 -5.07 10.86
C GLY A 10 -0.96 -5.31 9.87
N GLU A 11 -1.01 -4.73 8.67
CA GLU A 11 0.03 -4.83 7.65
C GLU A 11 0.81 -3.52 7.46
N TYR A 12 0.45 -2.43 8.15
CA TYR A 12 1.09 -1.12 8.04
C TYR A 12 2.62 -1.18 8.22
N GLU A 13 3.10 -1.79 9.31
CA GLU A 13 4.54 -1.91 9.58
C GLU A 13 5.27 -2.73 8.51
N LYS A 14 4.58 -3.71 7.93
CA LYS A 14 5.13 -4.58 6.89
C LYS A 14 5.23 -3.82 5.57
N LEU A 15 4.18 -3.10 5.21
CA LEU A 15 4.13 -2.23 4.04
C LEU A 15 5.21 -1.17 4.13
N LYS A 16 5.33 -0.50 5.28
CA LYS A 16 6.35 0.52 5.51
C LYS A 16 7.76 -0.02 5.25
N LYS A 17 8.06 -1.23 5.73
CA LYS A 17 9.33 -1.90 5.39
C LYS A 17 9.47 -2.08 3.88
N ILE A 18 8.46 -2.59 3.17
CA ILE A 18 8.52 -2.79 1.71
C ILE A 18 8.76 -1.47 0.97
N LEU A 19 8.11 -0.39 1.41
CA LEU A 19 8.27 0.95 0.83
C LEU A 19 9.68 1.52 1.08
N GLU A 20 10.29 1.18 2.23
CA GLU A 20 11.60 1.67 2.67
C GLU A 20 12.78 0.74 2.31
N GLU A 21 12.55 -0.50 1.88
CA GLU A 21 13.60 -1.54 1.78
C GLU A 21 14.60 -1.28 0.65
N ASN A 22 14.27 -0.46 -0.36
CA ASN A 22 15.15 -0.19 -1.50
C ASN A 22 15.03 1.25 -2.03
N PRO A 23 15.50 2.27 -1.27
CA PRO A 23 15.36 3.68 -1.65
C PRO A 23 16.21 4.07 -2.87
N TYR A 24 17.26 3.30 -3.18
CA TYR A 24 18.20 3.61 -4.27
C TYR A 24 17.82 3.00 -5.61
N ASP A 25 16.82 2.12 -5.64
CA ASP A 25 16.42 1.44 -6.86
C ASP A 25 15.82 2.41 -7.89
N ASN A 26 15.85 2.05 -9.18
CA ASN A 26 15.25 2.86 -10.24
C ASN A 26 13.72 2.88 -10.15
N VAL A 27 13.14 1.85 -9.53
CA VAL A 27 11.71 1.72 -9.25
C VAL A 27 11.52 1.60 -7.74
N SER A 28 11.47 2.74 -7.06
CA SER A 28 11.37 2.81 -5.60
C SER A 28 10.29 3.80 -5.17
N PHE A 29 9.41 3.37 -4.25
CA PHE A 29 8.38 4.22 -3.66
C PHE A 29 8.98 5.49 -3.03
N ALA A 30 10.19 5.39 -2.46
CA ALA A 30 10.89 6.54 -1.88
C ALA A 30 11.29 7.60 -2.94
N LYS A 31 11.61 7.17 -4.17
CA LYS A 31 11.91 8.11 -5.28
C LYS A 31 10.65 8.64 -5.94
N THR A 32 9.62 7.81 -6.08
CA THR A 32 8.35 8.23 -6.70
C THR A 32 7.55 9.16 -5.79
N GLY A 33 7.72 9.05 -4.48
CA GLY A 33 6.87 9.71 -3.49
C GLY A 33 5.58 8.92 -3.28
N TYR A 34 5.28 8.61 -2.02
CA TYR A 34 4.05 7.95 -1.62
C TYR A 34 3.44 8.66 -0.42
N THR A 35 2.12 8.60 -0.33
CA THR A 35 1.34 9.11 0.78
C THR A 35 0.62 7.97 1.44
N LEU A 36 0.84 7.82 2.75
CA LEU A 36 0.18 6.83 3.57
C LEU A 36 -0.72 7.56 4.56
N ARG A 37 -2.02 7.30 4.48
CA ARG A 37 -3.03 7.91 5.35
C ARG A 37 -3.89 6.82 5.98
N ASP A 38 -4.42 7.11 7.16
CA ASP A 38 -5.40 6.24 7.80
C ASP A 38 -6.73 6.31 7.01
N SER A 39 -7.40 5.18 6.86
CA SER A 39 -8.70 5.09 6.21
C SER A 39 -9.75 5.92 6.93
N GLN A 40 -9.65 6.07 8.26
CA GLN A 40 -10.59 6.87 9.05
C GLN A 40 -10.61 8.34 8.63
N GLY A 41 -9.43 8.93 8.33
CA GLY A 41 -9.33 10.31 7.84
C GLY A 41 -9.92 10.51 6.44
N LEU A 42 -10.08 9.43 5.68
CA LEU A 42 -10.60 9.44 4.32
C LEU A 42 -12.08 9.05 4.24
N GLY A 43 -12.75 8.83 5.38
CA GLY A 43 -14.16 8.42 5.42
C GLY A 43 -14.39 6.95 5.08
N LEU A 44 -13.33 6.14 5.11
CA LEU A 44 -13.38 4.70 4.93
C LEU A 44 -13.47 3.98 6.29
N PRO A 45 -13.93 2.72 6.33
CA PRO A 45 -14.00 1.95 7.57
C PRO A 45 -12.65 1.90 8.30
N GLU A 46 -12.71 2.10 9.61
CA GLU A 46 -11.55 2.16 10.50
C GLU A 46 -10.76 0.84 10.48
N GLY A 47 -9.44 0.93 10.71
CA GLY A 47 -8.58 -0.25 10.73
C GLY A 47 -7.96 -0.62 9.38
N SER A 48 -7.97 0.29 8.41
CA SER A 48 -7.18 0.19 7.18
C SER A 48 -6.36 1.46 6.94
N TYR A 49 -5.37 1.37 6.07
CA TYR A 49 -4.50 2.44 5.63
C TYR A 49 -4.60 2.53 4.12
N VAL A 50 -4.60 3.75 3.62
CA VAL A 50 -4.61 4.05 2.21
C VAL A 50 -3.23 4.49 1.79
N LEU A 51 -2.64 3.73 0.87
CA LEU A 51 -1.43 4.06 0.16
C LEU A 51 -1.80 4.70 -1.18
N TYR A 52 -1.44 5.97 -1.34
CA TYR A 52 -1.51 6.71 -2.59
C TYR A 52 -0.11 6.94 -3.14
N PHE A 53 0.08 6.74 -4.43
CA PHE A 53 1.29 7.19 -5.12
C PHE A 53 0.98 7.54 -6.58
N SER A 54 1.73 8.49 -7.11
CA SER A 54 1.66 8.89 -8.51
C SER A 54 2.91 8.42 -9.22
N ALA A 55 2.77 7.64 -10.29
CA ALA A 55 3.88 7.09 -11.06
C ALA A 55 3.54 7.05 -12.55
N GLU A 56 4.56 6.98 -13.41
CA GLU A 56 4.36 6.58 -14.81
C GLU A 56 3.80 5.15 -14.89
N GLU A 57 3.05 4.83 -15.94
CA GLU A 57 2.34 3.54 -16.05
C GLU A 57 3.28 2.32 -15.92
N GLU A 58 4.45 2.38 -16.56
CA GLU A 58 5.45 1.31 -16.47
C GLU A 58 6.01 1.15 -15.06
N VAL A 59 6.27 2.27 -14.39
CA VAL A 59 6.80 2.30 -13.01
C VAL A 59 5.72 1.83 -12.04
N GLY A 60 4.49 2.29 -12.19
CA GLY A 60 3.35 1.92 -11.36
C GLY A 60 3.03 0.44 -11.42
N LYS A 61 3.04 -0.17 -12.61
CA LYS A 61 2.90 -1.62 -12.78
C LYS A 61 4.03 -2.39 -12.11
N LYS A 62 5.29 -1.94 -12.27
CA LYS A 62 6.44 -2.57 -11.60
C LYS A 62 6.37 -2.45 -10.08
N LEU A 63 5.93 -1.31 -9.55
CA LEU A 63 5.73 -1.09 -8.12
C LEU A 63 4.60 -1.96 -7.55
N ALA A 64 3.47 -2.05 -8.24
CA ALA A 64 2.35 -2.92 -7.86
C ALA A 64 2.75 -4.40 -7.88
N ASN A 65 3.47 -4.83 -8.94
CA ASN A 65 4.00 -6.19 -9.01
C ASN A 65 5.01 -6.47 -7.89
N ARG A 66 5.87 -5.51 -7.55
CA ARG A 66 6.79 -5.64 -6.40
C ARG A 66 6.07 -5.80 -5.07
N LEU A 67 4.99 -5.04 -4.86
CA LEU A 67 4.16 -5.18 -3.66
C LEU A 67 3.58 -6.60 -3.56
N ALA A 68 3.00 -7.10 -4.66
CA ALA A 68 2.45 -8.44 -4.73
C ALA A 68 3.53 -9.53 -4.55
N GLU A 69 4.66 -9.41 -5.22
CA GLU A 69 5.76 -10.38 -5.16
C GLU A 69 6.39 -10.45 -3.77
N LYS A 70 6.62 -9.31 -3.12
CA LYS A 70 7.10 -9.23 -1.73
C LYS A 70 6.12 -9.84 -0.74
N ALA A 71 4.82 -9.59 -0.91
CA ALA A 71 3.78 -10.22 -0.11
C ALA A 71 3.84 -11.75 -0.26
N GLU A 72 3.89 -12.25 -1.50
CA GLU A 72 4.00 -13.68 -1.77
C GLU A 72 5.27 -14.34 -1.22
N GLU A 73 6.44 -13.71 -1.39
CA GLU A 73 7.71 -14.22 -0.88
C GLU A 73 7.67 -14.36 0.66
N ARG A 74 7.03 -13.40 1.33
CA ARG A 74 6.83 -13.45 2.78
C ARG A 74 5.90 -14.59 3.18
N LEU A 75 4.79 -14.77 2.47
CA LEU A 75 3.88 -15.89 2.72
C LEU A 75 4.60 -17.23 2.56
N LYS A 76 5.46 -17.36 1.54
CA LYS A 76 6.32 -18.54 1.36
C LYS A 76 7.24 -18.75 2.56
N LYS A 77 7.92 -17.72 3.07
CA LYS A 77 8.78 -17.84 4.28
C LYS A 77 8.00 -18.29 5.53
N ILE A 78 6.79 -17.77 5.72
CA ILE A 78 5.91 -18.17 6.84
C ILE A 78 5.53 -19.65 6.75
N ILE A 79 5.34 -20.16 5.52
CA ILE A 79 4.93 -21.53 5.24
C ILE A 79 6.13 -22.49 5.24
N GLU A 80 7.30 -22.08 4.73
CA GLU A 80 8.55 -22.86 4.75
C GLU A 80 9.02 -23.20 6.15
N GLY A 81 8.78 -22.32 7.13
CA GLY A 81 9.08 -22.58 8.53
C GLY A 81 8.19 -23.65 9.18
N LYS A 82 7.19 -24.19 8.47
CA LYS A 82 6.27 -25.22 8.96
C LYS A 82 6.52 -26.56 8.27
N ASN A 83 6.68 -27.62 9.06
CA ASN A 83 6.69 -29.01 8.60
C ASN A 83 5.30 -29.43 8.10
N LEU A 84 4.94 -28.99 6.88
CA LEU A 84 3.68 -29.28 6.20
C LEU A 84 3.98 -29.94 4.85
N SER A 85 3.05 -30.74 4.35
CA SER A 85 3.17 -31.31 3.00
C SER A 85 3.08 -30.21 1.93
N GLU A 86 3.69 -30.42 0.76
CA GLU A 86 3.64 -29.47 -0.37
C GLU A 86 2.20 -29.08 -0.74
N GLU A 87 1.25 -30.00 -0.61
CA GLU A 87 -0.19 -29.75 -0.82
C GLU A 87 -0.80 -28.82 0.24
N GLN A 88 -0.48 -29.04 1.52
CA GLN A 88 -0.93 -28.16 2.61
C GLN A 88 -0.32 -26.76 2.51
N LYS A 89 0.96 -26.68 2.12
CA LYS A 89 1.64 -25.42 1.84
C LYS A 89 0.94 -24.65 0.74
N ALA A 90 0.58 -25.30 -0.36
CA ALA A 90 -0.15 -24.68 -1.47
C ALA A 90 -1.57 -24.23 -1.07
N GLN A 91 -2.30 -25.05 -0.28
CA GLN A 91 -3.62 -24.69 0.23
C GLN A 91 -3.57 -23.47 1.16
N ILE A 92 -2.62 -23.46 2.10
CA ILE A 92 -2.42 -22.34 3.03
C ILE A 92 -1.95 -21.09 2.28
N LEU A 93 -1.06 -21.25 1.29
CA LEU A 93 -0.62 -20.15 0.45
C LEU A 93 -1.80 -19.54 -0.32
N ASN A 94 -2.67 -20.36 -0.93
CA ASN A 94 -3.85 -19.85 -1.63
C ASN A 94 -4.85 -19.16 -0.68
N GLY A 95 -5.08 -19.72 0.51
CA GLY A 95 -5.92 -19.09 1.53
C GLY A 95 -5.34 -17.78 2.05
N LEU A 96 -4.01 -17.72 2.23
CA LEU A 96 -3.30 -16.50 2.64
C LEU A 96 -3.23 -15.47 1.52
N LYS A 97 -3.01 -15.88 0.27
CA LYS A 97 -3.08 -15.01 -0.90
C LYS A 97 -4.44 -14.37 -0.97
N ALA A 98 -5.52 -15.15 -0.88
CA ALA A 98 -6.88 -14.60 -0.88
C ALA A 98 -7.10 -13.58 0.26
N ARG A 99 -6.50 -13.82 1.45
CA ARG A 99 -6.64 -12.96 2.62
C ARG A 99 -5.77 -11.69 2.55
N GLU A 100 -4.50 -11.78 2.19
CA GLU A 100 -3.61 -10.63 1.99
C GLU A 100 -4.01 -9.81 0.75
N LEU A 101 -4.38 -10.43 -0.38
CA LEU A 101 -4.92 -9.71 -1.54
C LEU A 101 -6.28 -9.06 -1.23
N SER A 102 -7.12 -9.69 -0.41
CA SER A 102 -8.34 -9.01 0.07
C SER A 102 -8.02 -7.86 1.02
N SER A 103 -6.87 -7.91 1.70
CA SER A 103 -6.38 -6.83 2.54
C SER A 103 -5.76 -5.71 1.70
N LEU A 104 -5.17 -6.04 0.55
CA LEU A 104 -4.50 -5.15 -0.41
C LEU A 104 -5.47 -4.82 -1.56
N LYS A 105 -6.53 -4.09 -1.24
CA LYS A 105 -7.61 -3.78 -2.18
C LYS A 105 -7.23 -2.57 -3.02
N ALA A 106 -6.97 -2.78 -4.31
CA ALA A 106 -6.85 -1.68 -5.26
C ALA A 106 -8.21 -0.95 -5.33
N ILE A 107 -8.21 0.36 -5.05
CA ILE A 107 -9.41 1.19 -5.14
C ILE A 107 -9.45 1.78 -6.55
N GLU A 108 -10.56 1.55 -7.25
CA GLU A 108 -10.81 2.05 -8.60
C GLU A 108 -12.15 2.80 -8.66
N GLY A 109 -12.35 3.59 -9.72
CA GLY A 109 -13.58 4.35 -9.93
C GLY A 109 -13.74 5.58 -9.04
N LYS A 110 -14.98 5.91 -8.65
CA LYS A 110 -15.30 7.14 -7.91
C LYS A 110 -14.64 7.22 -6.53
N GLU A 111 -14.56 6.10 -5.81
CA GLU A 111 -13.90 6.04 -4.49
C GLU A 111 -12.43 6.45 -4.59
N LYS A 112 -11.75 6.07 -5.68
CA LYS A 112 -10.37 6.46 -5.93
C LYS A 112 -10.24 7.97 -6.09
N GLU A 113 -11.10 8.58 -6.89
CA GLU A 113 -11.08 10.03 -7.15
C GLU A 113 -11.33 10.83 -5.87
N GLU A 114 -12.33 10.45 -5.08
CA GLU A 114 -12.64 11.10 -3.79
C GLU A 114 -11.47 11.03 -2.81
N ILE A 115 -10.82 9.88 -2.72
CA ILE A 115 -9.63 9.69 -1.86
C ILE A 115 -8.49 10.58 -2.33
N ILE A 116 -8.22 10.62 -3.63
CA ILE A 116 -7.15 11.43 -4.20
C ILE A 116 -7.40 12.92 -3.94
N GLU A 117 -8.64 13.38 -4.13
CA GLU A 117 -9.03 14.76 -3.90
C GLU A 117 -8.86 15.15 -2.42
N ARG A 118 -9.27 14.27 -1.49
CA ARG A 118 -9.05 14.48 -0.06
C ARG A 118 -7.57 14.55 0.30
N ILE A 119 -6.76 13.62 -0.20
CA ILE A 119 -5.31 13.61 0.05
C ILE A 119 -4.66 14.90 -0.45
N LYS A 120 -4.99 15.35 -1.66
CA LYS A 120 -4.46 16.60 -2.23
C LYS A 120 -4.95 17.84 -1.47
N SER A 121 -6.21 17.87 -1.08
CA SER A 121 -6.77 18.97 -0.29
C SER A 121 -6.07 19.09 1.07
N ASP A 122 -5.85 17.97 1.75
CA ASP A 122 -5.11 17.93 3.02
C ASP A 122 -3.66 18.41 2.89
N GLU A 123 -2.97 18.05 1.80
CA GLU A 123 -1.60 18.54 1.56
C GLU A 123 -1.55 20.05 1.36
N VAL A 124 -2.50 20.61 0.60
CA VAL A 124 -2.61 22.06 0.39
C VAL A 124 -2.94 22.77 1.70
N ASN A 125 -3.87 22.24 2.49
CA ASN A 125 -4.24 22.80 3.80
C ASN A 125 -3.08 22.72 4.80
N ALA A 126 -2.33 21.63 4.82
CA ALA A 126 -1.15 21.49 5.67
C ALA A 126 -0.04 22.51 5.28
N ALA A 127 0.15 22.78 3.99
CA ALA A 127 1.10 23.78 3.52
C ALA A 127 0.65 25.22 3.84
N GLN A 128 -0.63 25.53 3.74
CA GLN A 128 -1.17 26.88 3.97
C GLN A 128 -1.35 27.22 5.46
N GLY A 129 -1.63 26.23 6.31
CA GLY A 129 -1.81 26.43 7.75
C GLY A 129 -0.55 26.93 8.46
N PHE A 130 0.64 26.56 7.98
CA PHE A 130 1.90 27.02 8.56
C PHE A 130 2.21 28.49 8.22
N GLY A 131 1.76 28.99 7.06
CA GLY A 131 1.97 30.39 6.65
C GLY A 131 1.11 31.40 7.41
N SER A 132 -0.03 30.98 7.97
CA SER A 132 -0.96 31.86 8.69
C SER A 132 -0.66 31.99 10.19
N ILE A 133 0.19 31.12 10.75
CA ILE A 133 0.57 31.14 12.18
C ILE A 133 1.87 31.91 12.41
N PHE A 134 2.72 32.01 11.39
CA PHE A 134 4.01 32.70 11.45
C PHE A 134 4.12 33.94 10.54
N GLY A 135 3.03 34.32 9.87
CA GLY A 135 2.94 35.49 8.98
C GLY A 135 2.23 36.68 9.63
#